data_AF-A0A6P2D9Y1-F1
#
_entry.id   AF-A0A6P2D9Y1-F1
#
_cell.length_a   1.000
_cell.length_b   1.000
_cell.length_c   1.000
_cell.angle_alpha   90.00
_cell.angle_beta   90.00
_cell.angle_gamma   90.00
#
_symmetry.space_group_name_H-M   'P 1'
#
loop_
_entity.id
_entity.type
_entity.pdbx_description
1 polymer ?
#
loop_
_entity_poly.entity_id
_entity_poly.type
_entity_poly.pdbx_seq_one_letter_code
_entity_poly.pdbx_strand_id
1 'polypeptide(L)'
;MFPNRARAVVVCWAVALAFTGGASAQIVPQRFPFQFQDAKWDDVFSAYAKLSGVKLVGAPKPQGTFTFKPARPEERFTPGEITDLINGALAQQKLLLFRGTKSFRIVKADEKIDPRLVPVIDFKDLRTHGRTELAEVAIPLEVDIAGAEEELRKLLTPRGEIVIAKGRWLIVRDTVGSIARIAKTLEPITNRADNQKTGGVPALKKLRVIHLIEGVDSDEIATTLCKLFPVGTAIVPVPGQSALLIYVTDAEAKEARAVLFPLALPDELEQAPAPRPAPERFSFQFQDATWDDVFSAYVKLSGTKLIGAPKPKGAFTFKPVKPEQRFTLAEITDIINDELLTRKHLLIRRYVTFCVVPTNEKIDSMLAPRIRRDELLDRGRTEVVQMVVLVEGAIPADVIDELQLEKLLSPFGRIIPLRGAGMILQDMAGNVVKIQKKIDEYHSRQ
;
A
#
# COMPACT_ATOMS: atom_id res chain seq x y z
N MET A 1 -14.52 -34.68 -35.29
CA MET A 1 -14.60 -34.47 -33.84
C MET A 1 -13.24 -33.98 -33.37
N PHE A 2 -13.04 -32.66 -33.32
CA PHE A 2 -11.81 -31.99 -32.85
C PHE A 2 -12.23 -30.97 -31.79
N PRO A 3 -11.62 -30.94 -30.59
CA PRO A 3 -12.05 -30.02 -29.56
C PRO A 3 -11.44 -28.63 -29.76
N ASN A 4 -12.32 -27.66 -29.61
CA ASN A 4 -12.16 -26.22 -29.76
C ASN A 4 -11.13 -25.67 -28.75
N ARG A 5 -10.00 -25.10 -29.22
CA ARG A 5 -9.09 -24.29 -28.40
C ARG A 5 -9.46 -22.81 -28.56
N ALA A 6 -9.87 -22.19 -27.46
CA ALA A 6 -10.11 -20.75 -27.38
C ALA A 6 -8.83 -19.98 -27.71
N ARG A 7 -8.88 -19.13 -28.74
CA ARG A 7 -7.80 -18.23 -29.14
C ARG A 7 -7.84 -16.97 -28.27
N ALA A 8 -6.72 -16.66 -27.61
CA ALA A 8 -6.47 -15.33 -27.08
C ALA A 8 -6.31 -14.35 -28.25
N VAL A 9 -7.17 -13.34 -28.33
CA VAL A 9 -7.13 -12.32 -29.37
C VAL A 9 -6.17 -11.21 -28.91
N VAL A 10 -5.03 -11.09 -29.60
CA VAL A 10 -4.12 -9.93 -29.47
C VAL A 10 -4.21 -9.16 -30.78
N VAL A 11 -4.91 -8.04 -30.78
CA VAL A 11 -4.96 -7.13 -31.94
C VAL A 11 -3.75 -6.19 -31.86
N CYS A 12 -2.84 -6.30 -32.83
CA CYS A 12 -1.71 -5.39 -33.01
C CYS A 12 -2.08 -4.34 -34.06
N TRP A 13 -2.09 -3.06 -33.67
CA TRP A 13 -2.01 -1.94 -34.61
C TRP A 13 -0.58 -1.38 -34.56
N ALA A 14 0.09 -1.36 -35.70
CA ALA A 14 1.36 -0.68 -35.90
C ALA A 14 1.08 0.73 -36.43
N VAL A 15 1.56 1.76 -35.74
CA VAL A 15 1.61 3.13 -36.26
C VAL A 15 3.08 3.55 -36.30
N ALA A 16 3.55 3.93 -37.48
CA ALA A 16 4.89 4.40 -37.75
C ALA A 16 5.10 5.80 -37.13
N LEU A 17 6.23 5.99 -36.45
CA LEU A 17 6.67 7.28 -35.91
C LEU A 17 7.72 7.90 -36.84
N ALA A 18 7.41 9.08 -37.38
CA ALA A 18 8.40 10.00 -37.91
C ALA A 18 9.05 10.76 -36.73
N PHE A 19 10.38 10.78 -36.71
CA PHE A 19 11.19 11.46 -35.70
C PHE A 19 11.42 12.92 -36.08
N THR A 20 11.08 13.85 -35.18
CA THR A 20 11.77 15.14 -35.05
C THR A 20 11.69 15.67 -33.61
N GLY A 21 12.85 16.06 -33.06
CA GLY A 21 12.95 17.16 -32.09
C GLY A 21 12.94 16.77 -30.61
N GLY A 22 14.04 17.10 -29.91
CA GLY A 22 14.25 16.77 -28.51
C GLY A 22 13.50 17.68 -27.55
N ALA A 23 12.76 17.05 -26.66
CA ALA A 23 12.39 17.53 -25.34
C ALA A 23 12.71 16.38 -24.39
N SER A 24 13.14 16.66 -23.16
CA SER A 24 13.30 15.63 -22.12
C SER A 24 11.94 14.98 -21.85
N ALA A 25 11.61 13.96 -22.62
CA ALA A 25 10.35 13.26 -22.57
C ALA A 25 10.22 12.62 -21.20
N GLN A 26 9.26 13.10 -20.40
CA GLN A 26 8.71 12.27 -19.33
C GLN A 26 8.34 10.94 -19.98
N ILE A 27 9.05 9.87 -19.60
CA ILE A 27 8.72 8.51 -20.03
C ILE A 27 7.39 8.18 -19.37
N VAL A 28 6.28 8.52 -20.03
CA VAL A 28 4.96 8.01 -19.63
C VAL A 28 5.03 6.51 -19.85
N PRO A 29 4.97 5.68 -18.79
CA PRO A 29 5.16 4.26 -18.94
C PRO A 29 4.03 3.70 -19.81
N GLN A 30 4.38 2.93 -20.84
CA GLN A 30 3.39 2.28 -21.68
C GLN A 30 2.48 1.39 -20.82
N ARG A 31 1.17 1.48 -21.05
CA ARG A 31 0.16 0.70 -20.33
C ARG A 31 -0.45 -0.36 -21.25
N PHE A 32 -0.74 -1.53 -20.69
CA PHE A 32 -1.19 -2.70 -21.44
C PHE A 32 -2.41 -3.36 -20.81
N PRO A 33 -3.29 -4.00 -21.61
CA PRO A 33 -4.32 -4.86 -21.06
C PRO A 33 -3.68 -6.07 -20.37
N PHE A 34 -4.23 -6.46 -19.23
CA PHE A 34 -3.78 -7.63 -18.50
C PHE A 34 -5.00 -8.28 -17.84
N GLN A 35 -5.38 -9.48 -18.28
CA GLN A 35 -6.51 -10.24 -17.75
C GLN A 35 -6.28 -11.72 -18.03
N PHE A 36 -6.50 -12.55 -17.02
CA PHE A 36 -6.35 -14.00 -17.13
C PHE A 36 -7.43 -14.70 -16.31
N GLN A 37 -7.96 -15.80 -16.85
CA GLN A 37 -8.89 -16.67 -16.16
C GLN A 37 -8.35 -18.09 -16.26
N ASP A 38 -8.04 -18.70 -15.12
CA ASP A 38 -7.57 -20.07 -15.02
C ASP A 38 -6.43 -20.40 -16.01
N ALA A 39 -5.54 -19.43 -16.23
CA ALA A 39 -4.49 -19.52 -17.24
C ALA A 39 -3.27 -20.30 -16.76
N LYS A 40 -2.57 -20.98 -17.66
CA LYS A 40 -1.30 -21.64 -17.32
C LYS A 40 -0.21 -20.59 -17.11
N TRP A 41 0.68 -20.85 -16.15
CA TRP A 41 1.79 -19.95 -15.85
C TRP A 41 2.71 -19.68 -17.05
N ASP A 42 2.94 -20.67 -17.91
CA ASP A 42 3.74 -20.49 -19.13
C ASP A 42 3.11 -19.44 -20.09
N ASP A 43 1.77 -19.38 -20.17
CA ASP A 43 1.05 -18.38 -20.97
C ASP A 43 1.18 -16.98 -20.34
N VAL A 44 1.08 -16.89 -19.01
CA VAL A 44 1.23 -15.63 -18.26
C VAL A 44 2.64 -15.07 -18.43
N PHE A 45 3.68 -15.90 -18.30
CA PHE A 45 5.06 -15.47 -18.46
C PHE A 45 5.40 -15.12 -19.91
N SER A 46 4.82 -15.81 -20.88
CA SER A 46 4.95 -15.46 -22.29
C SER A 46 4.34 -14.10 -22.59
N ALA A 47 3.15 -13.81 -22.04
CA ALA A 47 2.54 -12.49 -22.15
C ALA A 47 3.40 -11.43 -21.46
N TYR A 48 3.84 -11.67 -20.22
CA TYR A 48 4.71 -10.75 -19.48
C TYR A 48 6.01 -10.45 -20.22
N ALA A 49 6.65 -11.45 -20.85
CA ALA A 49 7.86 -11.25 -21.64
C ALA A 49 7.62 -10.31 -22.83
N LYS A 50 6.49 -10.45 -23.53
CA LYS A 50 6.10 -9.58 -24.64
C LYS A 50 5.83 -8.15 -24.17
N LEU A 51 5.21 -7.99 -23.00
CA LEU A 51 4.80 -6.70 -22.42
C LEU A 51 5.99 -5.91 -21.85
N SER A 52 6.90 -6.60 -21.17
CA SER A 52 8.06 -6.00 -20.49
C SER A 52 9.29 -5.88 -21.37
N GLY A 53 9.33 -6.55 -22.52
CA GLY A 53 10.48 -6.58 -23.42
C GLY A 53 11.66 -7.43 -22.93
N VAL A 54 11.52 -8.12 -21.79
CA VAL A 54 12.57 -8.96 -21.21
C VAL A 54 12.19 -10.45 -21.25
N LYS A 55 13.19 -11.34 -21.29
CA LYS A 55 12.99 -12.79 -21.41
C LYS A 55 13.02 -13.49 -20.05
N LEU A 56 12.25 -14.57 -19.91
CA LEU A 56 12.33 -15.46 -18.75
C LEU A 56 13.64 -16.25 -18.79
N VAL A 57 14.40 -16.26 -17.68
CA VAL A 57 15.65 -17.03 -17.56
C VAL A 57 15.62 -17.92 -16.32
N GLY A 58 15.33 -19.21 -16.51
CA GLY A 58 15.31 -20.22 -15.44
C GLY A 58 14.20 -19.97 -14.41
N ALA A 59 13.49 -21.02 -14.01
CA ALA A 59 12.42 -20.90 -13.04
C ALA A 59 12.06 -22.25 -12.40
N PRO A 60 11.76 -22.31 -11.10
CA PRO A 60 10.76 -23.25 -10.64
C PRO A 60 9.41 -22.85 -11.27
N LYS A 61 8.68 -23.83 -11.83
CA LYS A 61 7.35 -23.57 -12.37
C LYS A 61 6.35 -23.43 -11.22
N PRO A 62 5.59 -22.34 -11.14
CA PRO A 62 4.50 -22.26 -10.17
C PRO A 62 3.44 -23.32 -10.50
N GLN A 63 2.80 -23.82 -9.46
CA GLN A 63 1.73 -24.81 -9.56
C GLN A 63 0.38 -24.14 -9.90
N GLY A 64 -0.55 -24.95 -10.43
CA GLY A 64 -1.91 -24.52 -10.70
C GLY A 64 -2.03 -23.51 -11.84
N THR A 65 -2.99 -22.61 -11.71
CA THR A 65 -3.35 -21.61 -12.72
C THR A 65 -3.32 -20.20 -12.12
N PHE A 66 -3.23 -19.20 -12.99
CA PHE A 66 -3.28 -17.79 -12.64
C PHE A 66 -4.61 -17.18 -13.09
N THR A 67 -5.23 -16.45 -12.17
CA THR A 67 -6.43 -15.65 -12.43
C THR A 67 -6.19 -14.23 -11.96
N PHE A 68 -6.42 -13.28 -12.87
CA PHE A 68 -6.45 -11.86 -12.61
C PHE A 68 -7.66 -11.24 -13.30
N LYS A 69 -8.57 -10.66 -12.52
CA LYS A 69 -9.76 -9.97 -13.01
C LYS A 69 -9.62 -8.47 -12.71
N PRO A 70 -9.47 -7.60 -13.73
CA PRO A 70 -9.43 -6.16 -13.52
C PRO A 70 -10.78 -5.65 -13.03
N ALA A 71 -10.81 -4.46 -12.41
CA ALA A 71 -12.06 -3.86 -11.95
C ALA A 71 -12.96 -3.47 -13.13
N ARG A 72 -12.33 -3.05 -14.24
CA ARG A 72 -12.99 -2.77 -15.51
C ARG A 72 -12.23 -3.42 -16.68
N PRO A 73 -12.91 -3.99 -17.70
CA PRO A 73 -12.24 -4.69 -18.81
C PRO A 73 -11.27 -3.82 -19.63
N GLU A 74 -11.52 -2.51 -19.69
CA GLU A 74 -10.71 -1.53 -20.40
C GLU A 74 -9.48 -1.04 -19.61
N GLU A 75 -9.31 -1.49 -18.36
CA GLU A 75 -8.18 -1.08 -17.53
C GLU A 75 -6.84 -1.51 -18.15
N ARG A 76 -5.82 -0.66 -17.99
CA ARG A 76 -4.48 -0.85 -18.56
C ARG A 76 -3.40 -0.59 -17.51
N PHE A 77 -2.36 -1.42 -17.54
CA PHE A 77 -1.35 -1.49 -16.48
C PHE A 77 0.07 -1.27 -17.03
N THR A 78 0.92 -0.61 -16.25
CA THR A 78 2.36 -0.51 -16.52
C THR A 78 3.05 -1.85 -16.27
N PRO A 79 4.25 -2.10 -16.83
CA PRO A 79 5.01 -3.30 -16.51
C PRO A 79 5.30 -3.48 -15.02
N GLY A 80 5.48 -2.39 -14.26
CA GLY A 80 5.67 -2.43 -12.80
C GLY A 80 4.40 -2.88 -12.07
N GLU A 81 3.24 -2.31 -12.44
CA GLU A 81 1.94 -2.74 -11.92
C GLU A 81 1.69 -4.22 -12.24
N ILE A 82 1.93 -4.67 -13.48
CA ILE A 82 1.78 -6.08 -13.86
C ILE A 82 2.71 -6.98 -13.04
N THR A 83 3.93 -6.53 -12.74
CA THR A 83 4.85 -7.25 -11.85
C THR A 83 4.25 -7.45 -10.48
N ASP A 84 3.63 -6.40 -9.91
CA ASP A 84 2.93 -6.47 -8.63
C ASP A 84 1.73 -7.43 -8.66
N LEU A 85 0.97 -7.43 -9.75
CA LEU A 85 -0.16 -8.36 -9.94
C LEU A 85 0.31 -9.81 -9.95
N ILE A 86 1.36 -10.12 -10.72
CA ILE A 86 1.94 -11.46 -10.82
C ILE A 86 2.54 -11.89 -9.47
N ASN A 87 3.33 -11.02 -8.84
CA ASN A 87 3.94 -11.29 -7.53
C ASN A 87 2.91 -11.49 -6.43
N GLY A 88 1.76 -10.81 -6.50
CA GLY A 88 0.66 -11.05 -5.58
C GLY A 88 0.13 -12.49 -5.63
N ALA A 89 0.13 -13.13 -6.79
CA ALA A 89 -0.25 -14.54 -6.92
C ALA A 89 0.90 -15.50 -6.60
N LEU A 90 2.13 -15.17 -7.02
CA LEU A 90 3.31 -16.00 -6.75
C LEU A 90 3.68 -16.08 -5.26
N ALA A 91 3.39 -15.03 -4.49
CA ALA A 91 3.66 -14.97 -3.05
C ALA A 91 3.00 -16.14 -2.29
N GLN A 92 1.81 -16.59 -2.72
CA GLN A 92 1.10 -17.72 -2.11
C GLN A 92 1.86 -19.04 -2.24
N GLN A 93 2.74 -19.14 -3.22
CA GLN A 93 3.58 -20.32 -3.48
C GLN A 93 5.02 -20.11 -3.04
N LYS A 94 5.29 -19.05 -2.26
CA LYS A 94 6.64 -18.63 -1.87
C LYS A 94 7.53 -18.47 -3.10
N LEU A 95 6.99 -17.90 -4.17
CA LEU A 95 7.72 -17.55 -5.38
C LEU A 95 7.68 -16.03 -5.59
N LEU A 96 8.68 -15.53 -6.33
CA LEU A 96 8.77 -14.12 -6.71
C LEU A 96 9.24 -14.03 -8.16
N LEU A 97 8.54 -13.21 -8.94
CA LEU A 97 9.02 -12.65 -10.19
C LEU A 97 9.98 -11.51 -9.87
N PHE A 98 11.24 -11.74 -10.20
CA PHE A 98 12.28 -10.73 -10.17
C PHE A 98 12.50 -10.18 -11.59
N ARG A 99 12.19 -8.90 -11.82
CA ARG A 99 12.40 -8.21 -13.10
C ARG A 99 13.76 -7.50 -13.10
N GLY A 100 14.72 -8.03 -13.83
CA GLY A 100 15.98 -7.35 -14.12
C GLY A 100 15.92 -6.53 -15.42
N THR A 101 17.04 -5.89 -15.76
CA THR A 101 17.14 -4.99 -16.93
C THR A 101 17.08 -5.71 -18.29
N LYS A 102 17.56 -6.95 -18.38
CA LYS A 102 17.62 -7.75 -19.63
C LYS A 102 16.78 -9.02 -19.59
N SER A 103 16.36 -9.45 -18.42
CA SER A 103 15.65 -10.71 -18.18
C SER A 103 14.84 -10.61 -16.91
N PHE A 104 13.77 -11.39 -16.81
CA PHE A 104 13.12 -11.69 -15.54
C PHE A 104 13.33 -13.15 -15.15
N ARG A 105 13.22 -13.44 -13.85
CA ARG A 105 13.39 -14.78 -13.27
C ARG A 105 12.26 -15.06 -12.31
N ILE A 106 11.89 -16.34 -12.18
CA ILE A 106 11.08 -16.78 -11.05
C ILE A 106 12.04 -17.43 -10.06
N VAL A 107 11.98 -16.99 -8.81
CA VAL A 107 12.85 -17.46 -7.73
C VAL A 107 12.00 -17.83 -6.54
N LYS A 108 12.53 -18.64 -5.62
CA LYS A 108 11.89 -18.84 -4.32
C LYS A 108 11.94 -17.54 -3.52
N ALA A 109 10.88 -17.24 -2.77
CA ALA A 109 10.70 -16.01 -2.02
C ALA A 109 11.50 -16.00 -0.70
N ASP A 110 12.06 -17.13 -0.28
CA ASP A 110 12.90 -17.29 0.92
C ASP A 110 14.40 -17.39 0.59
N GLU A 111 14.77 -17.51 -0.68
CA GLU A 111 16.16 -17.64 -1.11
C GLU A 111 16.85 -16.28 -1.19
N LYS A 112 18.08 -16.12 -0.68
CA LYS A 112 18.84 -14.87 -0.86
C LYS A 112 19.10 -14.62 -2.35
N ILE A 113 18.91 -13.39 -2.80
CA ILE A 113 19.25 -12.99 -4.18
C ILE A 113 20.67 -12.46 -4.18
N ASP A 114 21.44 -12.83 -5.22
CA ASP A 114 22.75 -12.23 -5.46
C ASP A 114 22.58 -10.70 -5.51
N PRO A 115 23.23 -9.97 -4.58
CA PRO A 115 23.18 -8.50 -4.52
C PRO A 115 23.40 -7.82 -5.87
N ARG A 116 24.25 -8.39 -6.73
CA ARG A 116 24.59 -7.85 -8.05
C ARG A 116 23.44 -7.86 -9.04
N LEU A 117 22.41 -8.67 -8.76
CA LEU A 117 21.21 -8.72 -9.58
C LEU A 117 20.22 -7.63 -9.16
N VAL A 118 20.28 -7.12 -7.93
CA VAL A 118 19.32 -6.14 -7.43
C VAL A 118 19.67 -4.74 -7.95
N PRO A 119 18.74 -4.05 -8.62
CA PRO A 119 19.00 -2.70 -9.13
C PRO A 119 19.14 -1.70 -7.98
N VAL A 120 20.21 -0.91 -8.03
CA VAL A 120 20.37 0.28 -7.18
C VAL A 120 19.56 1.42 -7.81
N ILE A 121 18.66 2.02 -7.04
CA ILE A 121 17.83 3.13 -7.51
C ILE A 121 17.86 4.28 -6.49
N ASP A 122 17.60 5.51 -6.96
CA ASP A 122 17.46 6.65 -6.05
C ASP A 122 16.15 6.54 -5.25
N PHE A 123 16.16 7.04 -4.01
CA PHE A 123 14.96 7.05 -3.16
C PHE A 123 13.76 7.73 -3.84
N LYS A 124 13.99 8.84 -4.55
CA LYS A 124 12.94 9.56 -5.29
C LYS A 124 12.28 8.67 -6.35
N ASP A 125 13.01 7.73 -6.93
CA ASP A 125 12.54 6.90 -8.04
C ASP A 125 11.74 5.68 -7.58
N LEU A 126 11.62 5.42 -6.27
CA LEU A 126 10.75 4.37 -5.73
C LEU A 126 9.32 4.44 -6.30
N ARG A 127 8.81 5.65 -6.57
CA ARG A 127 7.47 5.89 -7.12
C ARG A 127 7.28 5.42 -8.56
N THR A 128 8.36 5.21 -9.32
CA THR A 128 8.30 4.77 -10.72
C THR A 128 8.43 3.25 -10.86
N HIS A 129 8.61 2.52 -9.75
CA HIS A 129 8.72 1.07 -9.71
C HIS A 129 7.47 0.42 -9.11
N GLY A 130 7.19 -0.80 -9.54
CA GLY A 130 6.22 -1.68 -8.87
C GLY A 130 6.65 -1.96 -7.44
N ARG A 131 5.68 -2.03 -6.52
CA ARG A 131 5.88 -2.21 -5.07
C ARG A 131 6.58 -3.53 -4.72
N THR A 132 6.50 -4.53 -5.58
CA THR A 132 7.08 -5.86 -5.39
C THR A 132 8.41 -6.04 -6.11
N GLU A 133 8.84 -5.05 -6.89
CA GLU A 133 10.17 -5.06 -7.51
C GLU A 133 11.23 -4.95 -6.42
N LEU A 134 12.33 -5.68 -6.58
CA LEU A 134 13.47 -5.57 -5.68
C LEU A 134 14.32 -4.39 -6.08
N ALA A 135 14.79 -3.67 -5.06
CA ALA A 135 15.65 -2.52 -5.20
C ALA A 135 16.65 -2.47 -4.05
N GLU A 136 17.73 -1.77 -4.28
CA GLU A 136 18.63 -1.28 -3.24
C GLU A 136 18.55 0.24 -3.21
N VAL A 137 18.32 0.81 -2.04
CA VAL A 137 18.24 2.25 -1.83
C VAL A 137 19.05 2.65 -0.62
N ALA A 138 19.87 3.69 -0.76
CA ALA A 138 20.52 4.36 0.35
C ALA A 138 19.59 5.47 0.88
N ILE A 139 19.16 5.36 2.12
CA ILE A 139 18.31 6.33 2.81
C ILE A 139 19.19 7.14 3.76
N PRO A 140 19.24 8.48 3.63
CA PRO A 140 19.95 9.31 4.61
C PRO A 140 19.20 9.28 5.95
N LEU A 141 19.96 9.17 7.04
CA LEU A 141 19.45 9.20 8.41
C LEU A 141 19.81 10.53 9.06
N GLU A 142 18.80 11.26 9.52
CA GLU A 142 19.01 12.51 10.26
C GLU A 142 19.38 12.25 11.73
N VAL A 143 19.04 11.06 12.21
CA VAL A 143 19.16 10.67 13.61
C VAL A 143 19.96 9.38 13.74
N ASP A 144 20.64 9.21 14.87
CA ASP A 144 21.24 7.91 15.18
C ASP A 144 20.12 6.93 15.54
N ILE A 145 20.00 5.86 14.74
CA ILE A 145 19.03 4.78 14.95
C ILE A 145 19.71 3.57 15.60
N ALA A 146 20.87 3.74 16.24
CA ALA A 146 21.57 2.69 16.96
C ALA A 146 20.61 1.91 17.87
N GLY A 147 20.53 0.60 17.64
CA GLY A 147 19.63 -0.29 18.39
C GLY A 147 18.20 -0.38 17.86
N ALA A 148 17.84 0.29 16.75
CA ALA A 148 16.59 0.07 16.01
C ALA A 148 16.74 -0.99 14.88
N GLU A 149 17.96 -1.50 14.67
CA GLU A 149 18.30 -2.41 13.57
C GLU A 149 17.45 -3.68 13.59
N GLU A 150 17.30 -4.30 14.76
CA GLU A 150 16.53 -5.54 14.91
C GLU A 150 15.03 -5.30 14.67
N GLU A 151 14.51 -4.13 15.02
CA GLU A 151 13.14 -3.73 14.72
C GLU A 151 12.95 -3.48 13.22
N LEU A 152 13.87 -2.75 12.57
CA LEU A 152 13.80 -2.47 11.14
C LEU A 152 13.96 -3.77 10.31
N ARG A 153 14.79 -4.72 10.76
CA ARG A 153 14.91 -6.05 10.14
C ARG A 153 13.59 -6.81 10.14
N LYS A 154 12.71 -6.61 11.14
CA LYS A 154 11.38 -7.24 11.18
C LYS A 154 10.41 -6.68 10.12
N LEU A 155 10.74 -5.55 9.48
CA LEU A 155 9.96 -4.92 8.42
C LEU A 155 10.37 -5.33 7.01
N LEU A 156 11.51 -6.00 6.91
CA LEU A 156 11.99 -6.58 5.68
C LEU A 156 11.20 -7.84 5.33
N THR A 157 11.21 -8.19 4.05
CA THR A 157 10.91 -9.55 3.63
C THR A 157 11.99 -10.51 4.16
N PRO A 158 11.76 -11.83 4.21
CA PRO A 158 12.78 -12.79 4.65
C PRO A 158 14.13 -12.71 3.91
N ARG A 159 14.16 -12.05 2.74
CA ARG A 159 15.34 -11.87 1.88
C ARG A 159 16.00 -10.50 2.05
N GLY A 160 15.31 -9.57 2.71
CA GLY A 160 15.74 -8.19 2.77
C GLY A 160 17.00 -8.06 3.61
N GLU A 161 17.80 -7.08 3.27
CA GLU A 161 19.03 -6.75 3.97
C GLU A 161 19.04 -5.26 4.32
N ILE A 162 19.52 -4.98 5.53
CA ILE A 162 19.80 -3.63 5.99
C ILE A 162 21.26 -3.57 6.42
N VAL A 163 21.93 -2.53 5.94
CA VAL A 163 23.28 -2.16 6.35
C VAL A 163 23.27 -0.70 6.80
N ILE A 164 23.73 -0.43 8.02
CA ILE A 164 24.02 0.93 8.47
C ILE A 164 25.46 1.24 8.05
N ALA A 165 25.62 2.16 7.10
CA ALA A 165 26.92 2.58 6.63
C ALA A 165 27.47 3.74 7.48
N LYS A 166 28.80 3.84 7.56
CA LYS A 166 29.49 4.98 8.20
C LYS A 166 29.05 6.27 7.49
N GLY A 167 28.53 7.24 8.26
CA GLY A 167 28.03 8.52 7.73
C GLY A 167 26.52 8.74 7.77
N ARG A 168 25.78 7.99 8.62
CA ARG A 168 24.31 8.08 8.78
C ARG A 168 23.53 7.72 7.51
N TRP A 169 23.88 6.61 6.88
CA TRP A 169 23.10 6.06 5.76
C TRP A 169 22.57 4.68 6.11
N LEU A 170 21.28 4.47 5.83
CA LEU A 170 20.64 3.17 5.87
C LEU A 170 20.54 2.62 4.45
N ILE A 171 21.36 1.64 4.13
CA ILE A 171 21.26 0.91 2.87
C ILE A 171 20.22 -0.18 3.08
N VAL A 172 19.12 -0.11 2.34
CA VAL A 172 18.03 -1.08 2.38
C VAL A 172 17.96 -1.80 1.04
N ARG A 173 18.12 -3.12 1.06
CA ARG A 173 17.88 -3.98 -0.10
C ARG A 173 16.66 -4.84 0.16
N ASP A 174 15.56 -4.56 -0.51
CA ASP A 174 14.32 -5.32 -0.38
C ASP A 174 13.34 -4.94 -1.51
N THR A 175 12.07 -5.34 -1.40
CA THR A 175 11.01 -4.84 -2.27
C THR A 175 10.84 -3.32 -2.10
N VAL A 176 10.54 -2.61 -3.18
CA VAL A 176 10.22 -1.17 -3.21
C VAL A 176 9.16 -0.82 -2.15
N GLY A 177 8.17 -1.69 -1.97
CA GLY A 177 7.14 -1.54 -0.95
C GLY A 177 7.67 -1.67 0.48
N SER A 178 8.61 -2.58 0.76
CA SER A 178 9.30 -2.66 2.06
C SER A 178 10.14 -1.42 2.32
N ILE A 179 10.92 -0.98 1.32
CA ILE A 179 11.76 0.22 1.44
C ILE A 179 10.90 1.45 1.75
N ALA A 180 9.79 1.63 1.02
CA ALA A 180 8.85 2.71 1.28
C ALA A 180 8.21 2.61 2.68
N ARG A 181 7.93 1.39 3.18
CA ARG A 181 7.43 1.19 4.56
C ARG A 181 8.49 1.56 5.59
N ILE A 182 9.74 1.16 5.40
CA ILE A 182 10.85 1.49 6.30
C ILE A 182 11.04 3.00 6.35
N ALA A 183 11.08 3.68 5.19
CA ALA A 183 11.19 5.12 5.12
C ALA A 183 10.05 5.82 5.88
N LYS A 184 8.81 5.38 5.66
CA LYS A 184 7.63 5.91 6.38
C LYS A 184 7.66 5.62 7.89
N THR A 185 8.29 4.54 8.33
CA THR A 185 8.49 4.24 9.76
C THR A 185 9.56 5.15 10.37
N LEU A 186 10.57 5.52 9.59
CA LEU A 186 11.64 6.42 10.02
C LEU A 186 11.19 7.88 10.08
N GLU A 187 10.29 8.33 9.19
CA GLU A 187 9.76 9.71 9.15
C GLU A 187 9.31 10.24 10.53
N PRO A 188 8.45 9.56 11.31
CA PRO A 188 8.09 10.03 12.66
C PRO A 188 9.23 10.00 13.68
N ILE A 189 10.23 9.13 13.49
CA ILE A 189 11.37 8.93 14.41
C ILE A 189 12.42 10.02 14.17
N THR A 190 12.72 10.33 12.90
CA THR A 190 13.62 11.43 12.52
C THR A 190 13.03 12.76 12.98
N ASN A 191 11.74 12.97 12.73
CA ASN A 191 10.98 14.12 13.21
C ASN A 191 10.87 14.20 14.74
N ARG A 192 11.34 13.22 15.52
CA ARG A 192 11.34 13.25 17.00
C ARG A 192 12.71 13.62 17.58
N ALA A 193 13.83 13.26 16.94
CA ALA A 193 15.16 13.60 17.49
C ALA A 193 15.59 15.04 17.16
N ASP A 194 15.04 15.65 16.11
CA ASP A 194 15.15 17.11 15.90
C ASP A 194 14.45 17.88 17.04
N ASN A 195 13.39 17.31 17.62
CA ASN A 195 12.61 17.93 18.70
C ASN A 195 13.35 17.93 20.04
N GLN A 196 14.30 17.01 20.24
CA GLN A 196 15.12 16.97 21.46
C GLN A 196 16.30 17.94 21.42
N LYS A 197 16.69 18.44 20.23
CA LYS A 197 17.77 19.42 20.11
C LYS A 197 17.33 20.88 20.25
N THR A 198 16.04 21.18 20.09
CA THR A 198 15.51 22.56 20.05
C THR A 198 14.68 22.98 21.27
N GLY A 199 14.61 22.17 22.33
CA GLY A 199 14.11 22.61 23.64
C GLY A 199 12.64 23.09 23.67
N GLY A 200 11.85 22.75 22.66
CA GLY A 200 10.42 23.03 22.59
C GLY A 200 9.73 21.93 21.80
N VAL A 201 8.52 21.55 22.22
CA VAL A 201 7.65 20.64 21.45
C VAL A 201 7.42 21.29 20.08
N PRO A 202 7.90 20.73 18.96
CA PRO A 202 7.55 21.29 17.67
C PRO A 202 6.17 20.80 17.30
N ALA A 203 5.37 21.73 16.82
CA ALA A 203 4.02 21.47 16.38
C ALA A 203 4.03 20.42 15.26
N LEU A 204 3.09 19.47 15.33
CA LEU A 204 2.94 18.42 14.33
C LEU A 204 2.70 19.05 12.94
N LYS A 205 3.52 18.70 11.94
CA LYS A 205 3.22 19.06 10.54
C LYS A 205 1.98 18.30 10.07
N LYS A 206 0.99 19.03 9.55
CA LYS A 206 -0.26 18.50 9.02
C LYS A 206 -0.38 18.95 7.57
N LEU A 207 -1.07 18.13 6.76
CA LEU A 207 -1.45 18.53 5.42
C LEU A 207 -2.57 19.57 5.53
N ARG A 208 -2.38 20.73 4.91
CA ARG A 208 -3.35 21.83 4.85
C ARG A 208 -3.62 22.22 3.42
N VAL A 209 -4.81 22.74 3.17
CA VAL A 209 -5.18 23.34 1.88
C VAL A 209 -5.36 24.84 2.09
N ILE A 210 -4.54 25.65 1.42
CA ILE A 210 -4.76 27.10 1.33
C ILE A 210 -5.47 27.38 0.02
N HIS A 211 -6.69 27.90 0.10
CA HIS A 211 -7.43 28.36 -1.07
C HIS A 211 -6.98 29.79 -1.42
N LEU A 212 -6.67 29.99 -2.69
CA LEU A 212 -6.32 31.29 -3.26
C LEU A 212 -7.57 31.93 -3.88
N ILE A 213 -7.55 33.26 -4.04
CA ILE A 213 -8.57 33.96 -4.81
C ILE A 213 -8.58 33.47 -6.27
N GLU A 214 -9.75 33.48 -6.89
CA GLU A 214 -9.95 33.01 -8.25
C GLU A 214 -9.12 33.81 -9.25
N GLY A 215 -8.49 33.13 -10.22
CA GLY A 215 -7.62 33.75 -11.24
C GLY A 215 -6.14 33.86 -10.87
N VAL A 216 -5.74 33.47 -9.65
CA VAL A 216 -4.32 33.40 -9.24
C VAL A 216 -3.70 32.08 -9.68
N ASP A 217 -2.51 32.15 -10.30
CA ASP A 217 -1.71 31.00 -10.72
C ASP A 217 -1.10 30.29 -9.51
N SER A 218 -1.60 29.10 -9.19
CA SER A 218 -1.14 28.33 -8.03
C SER A 218 0.26 27.74 -8.21
N ASP A 219 0.73 27.51 -9.44
CA ASP A 219 2.08 27.00 -9.72
C ASP A 219 3.15 28.09 -9.46
N GLU A 220 2.86 29.34 -9.86
CA GLU A 220 3.74 30.49 -9.59
C GLU A 220 3.84 30.79 -8.09
N ILE A 221 2.70 30.75 -7.40
CA ILE A 221 2.66 30.97 -5.94
C ILE A 221 3.35 29.83 -5.19
N ALA A 222 3.14 28.57 -5.59
CA ALA A 222 3.84 27.43 -4.98
C ALA A 222 5.37 27.55 -5.13
N THR A 223 5.84 27.97 -6.32
CA THR A 223 7.27 28.19 -6.58
C THR A 223 7.85 29.29 -5.70
N THR A 224 7.07 30.34 -5.45
CA THR A 224 7.48 31.47 -4.60
C THR A 224 7.55 31.06 -3.13
N LEU A 225 6.54 30.37 -2.61
CA LEU A 225 6.54 29.89 -1.22
C LEU A 225 7.62 28.84 -0.97
N CYS A 226 7.91 27.95 -1.92
CA CYS A 226 9.01 26.99 -1.81
C CYS A 226 10.38 27.66 -1.57
N LYS A 227 10.56 28.94 -1.95
CA LYS A 227 11.78 29.71 -1.69
C LYS A 227 11.80 30.36 -0.31
N LEU A 228 10.63 30.56 0.30
CA LEU A 228 10.46 31.28 1.57
C LEU A 228 10.41 30.33 2.77
N PHE A 229 9.96 29.10 2.56
CA PHE A 229 9.90 28.08 3.61
C PHE A 229 11.17 27.22 3.66
N PRO A 230 11.48 26.59 4.81
CA PRO A 230 12.64 25.72 4.95
C PRO A 230 12.65 24.60 3.90
N VAL A 231 13.86 24.22 3.46
CA VAL A 231 14.09 23.10 2.55
C VAL A 231 13.45 21.84 3.15
N GLY A 232 12.47 21.26 2.45
CA GLY A 232 11.73 20.07 2.90
C GLY A 232 10.23 20.30 3.18
N THR A 233 9.75 21.55 3.18
CA THR A 233 8.31 21.84 3.23
C THR A 233 7.64 21.53 1.89
N ALA A 234 6.75 20.53 1.86
CA ALA A 234 6.02 20.18 0.65
C ALA A 234 4.90 21.20 0.40
N ILE A 235 5.05 22.01 -0.66
CA ILE A 235 4.05 22.97 -1.14
C ILE A 235 3.75 22.60 -2.59
N VAL A 236 2.52 22.18 -2.85
CA VAL A 236 2.12 21.64 -4.15
C VAL A 236 0.85 22.34 -4.62
N PRO A 237 0.82 22.89 -5.84
CA PRO A 237 -0.43 23.40 -6.41
C PRO A 237 -1.42 22.26 -6.64
N VAL A 238 -2.70 22.49 -6.37
CA VAL A 238 -3.75 21.50 -6.65
C VAL A 238 -4.18 21.63 -8.11
N PRO A 239 -3.99 20.61 -8.96
CA PRO A 239 -4.27 20.72 -10.39
C PRO A 239 -5.72 21.10 -10.68
N GLY A 240 -5.94 22.16 -11.47
CA GLY A 240 -7.26 22.65 -11.84
C GLY A 240 -8.02 23.38 -10.72
N GLN A 241 -7.35 23.74 -9.62
CA GLN A 241 -7.91 24.52 -8.52
C GLN A 241 -6.98 25.70 -8.16
N SER A 242 -7.55 26.85 -7.81
CA SER A 242 -6.81 27.96 -7.18
C SER A 242 -6.52 27.63 -5.71
N ALA A 243 -5.73 26.60 -5.46
CA ALA A 243 -5.41 26.12 -4.13
C ALA A 243 -4.01 25.49 -4.04
N LEU A 244 -3.45 25.52 -2.82
CA LEU A 244 -2.14 24.96 -2.48
C LEU A 244 -2.30 23.90 -1.40
N LEU A 245 -1.71 22.73 -1.61
CA LEU A 245 -1.53 21.69 -0.60
C LEU A 245 -0.18 21.91 0.07
N ILE A 246 -0.18 22.17 1.38
CA ILE A 246 1.04 22.43 2.15
C ILE A 246 1.19 21.45 3.32
N TYR A 247 2.40 20.92 3.55
CA TYR A 247 2.71 20.06 4.69
C TYR A 247 3.55 20.82 5.72
N VAL A 248 2.87 21.41 6.70
CA VAL A 248 3.45 22.42 7.60
C VAL A 248 2.83 22.34 9.00
N THR A 249 3.51 22.92 9.98
CA THR A 249 2.99 23.13 11.34
C THR A 249 1.87 24.17 11.36
N ASP A 250 1.11 24.25 12.45
CA ASP A 250 0.06 25.26 12.61
C ASP A 250 0.62 26.70 12.59
N ALA A 251 1.87 26.90 13.05
CA ALA A 251 2.56 28.19 13.01
C ALA A 251 3.05 28.54 11.59
N GLU A 252 3.72 27.60 10.91
CA GLU A 252 4.16 27.75 9.52
C GLU A 252 2.97 27.98 8.57
N ALA A 253 1.80 27.34 8.83
CA ALA A 253 0.58 27.58 8.06
C ALA A 253 0.07 29.02 8.22
N LYS A 254 0.10 29.56 9.44
CA LYS A 254 -0.29 30.94 9.74
C LYS A 254 0.66 31.94 9.07
N GLU A 255 1.96 31.66 9.08
CA GLU A 255 2.98 32.44 8.38
C GLU A 255 2.79 32.40 6.86
N ALA A 256 2.54 31.22 6.29
CA ALA A 256 2.27 31.07 4.86
C ALA A 256 1.06 31.90 4.44
N ARG A 257 -0.02 31.88 5.23
CA ARG A 257 -1.22 32.69 4.99
C ARG A 257 -0.95 34.19 5.11
N ALA A 258 -0.15 34.60 6.09
CA ALA A 258 0.24 36.01 6.24
C ALA A 258 1.06 36.51 5.04
N VAL A 259 1.97 35.69 4.53
CA VAL A 259 2.74 35.98 3.30
C VAL A 259 1.83 36.04 2.07
N LEU A 260 0.79 35.22 2.04
CA LEU A 260 -0.16 35.15 0.93
C LEU A 260 -1.31 36.15 1.02
N PHE A 261 -1.39 37.00 2.05
CA PHE A 261 -2.47 37.99 2.13
C PHE A 261 -2.24 39.14 1.13
N PRO A 262 -3.23 39.55 0.30
CA PRO A 262 -4.66 39.16 0.31
C PRO A 262 -5.04 38.03 -0.68
N LEU A 263 -4.06 37.37 -1.29
CA LEU A 263 -4.27 36.30 -2.28
C LEU A 263 -4.84 35.01 -1.67
N ALA A 264 -4.69 34.79 -0.37
CA ALA A 264 -5.29 33.67 0.36
C ALA A 264 -6.66 34.03 0.95
N LEU A 265 -7.63 33.13 0.80
CA LEU A 265 -8.97 33.28 1.38
C LEU A 265 -8.96 33.12 2.93
N PRO A 266 -9.82 33.83 3.67
CA PRO A 266 -9.92 33.74 5.13
C PRO A 266 -10.21 32.32 5.67
N ASP A 267 -9.82 32.06 6.93
CA ASP A 267 -9.93 30.76 7.62
C ASP A 267 -11.37 30.24 7.81
N GLU A 268 -12.40 31.02 7.49
CA GLU A 268 -13.80 30.56 7.58
C GLU A 268 -14.14 29.41 6.62
N LEU A 269 -13.22 29.07 5.69
CA LEU A 269 -13.28 27.89 4.83
C LEU A 269 -12.42 26.70 5.33
N GLU A 270 -11.64 26.84 6.42
CA GLU A 270 -11.02 25.71 7.16
C GLU A 270 -12.05 25.05 8.09
N GLN A 271 -13.16 24.58 7.53
CA GLN A 271 -14.00 23.66 8.27
C GLN A 271 -13.20 22.38 8.56
N ALA A 272 -13.37 21.82 9.77
CA ALA A 272 -12.93 20.48 10.14
C ALA A 272 -13.09 19.53 8.95
N PRO A 273 -12.16 18.56 8.73
CA PRO A 273 -12.15 17.71 7.54
C PRO A 273 -13.60 17.34 7.21
N ALA A 274 -14.04 17.78 6.03
CA ALA A 274 -15.46 17.76 5.65
C ALA A 274 -16.06 16.41 6.10
N PRO A 275 -17.21 16.41 6.79
CA PRO A 275 -17.78 15.19 7.36
C PRO A 275 -17.68 14.09 6.33
N ARG A 276 -16.95 13.02 6.68
CA ARG A 276 -16.60 11.95 5.75
C ARG A 276 -17.91 11.50 5.10
N PRO A 277 -18.02 11.54 3.75
CA PRO A 277 -19.27 11.20 3.09
C PRO A 277 -19.72 9.83 3.60
N ALA A 278 -21.00 9.71 3.91
CA ALA A 278 -21.54 8.47 4.44
C ALA A 278 -21.16 7.31 3.50
N PRO A 279 -20.67 6.18 4.03
CA PRO A 279 -20.20 5.08 3.20
C PRO A 279 -21.32 4.59 2.30
N GLU A 280 -21.00 4.38 1.02
CA GLU A 280 -21.94 3.84 0.05
C GLU A 280 -22.47 2.48 0.51
N ARG A 281 -23.75 2.24 0.29
CA ARG A 281 -24.44 1.01 0.69
C ARG A 281 -25.01 0.28 -0.51
N PHE A 282 -24.75 -1.02 -0.56
CA PHE A 282 -25.08 -1.89 -1.67
C PHE A 282 -26.06 -2.98 -1.24
N SER A 283 -26.91 -3.41 -2.16
CA SER A 283 -27.64 -4.68 -2.00
C SER A 283 -26.65 -5.84 -2.16
N PHE A 284 -26.71 -6.80 -1.23
CA PHE A 284 -25.82 -7.97 -1.26
C PHE A 284 -26.62 -9.20 -0.81
N GLN A 285 -26.89 -10.11 -1.74
CA GLN A 285 -27.63 -11.34 -1.49
C GLN A 285 -27.18 -12.41 -2.49
N PHE A 286 -27.05 -13.64 -2.02
CA PHE A 286 -26.66 -14.80 -2.84
C PHE A 286 -27.41 -16.04 -2.37
N GLN A 287 -27.77 -16.89 -3.31
CA GLN A 287 -28.33 -18.20 -3.04
C GLN A 287 -27.60 -19.22 -3.90
N ASP A 288 -26.97 -20.19 -3.25
CA ASP A 288 -26.25 -21.31 -3.87
C ASP A 288 -25.26 -20.85 -4.95
N ALA A 289 -24.64 -19.69 -4.73
CA ALA A 289 -23.77 -19.04 -5.70
C ALA A 289 -22.36 -19.64 -5.69
N THR A 290 -21.70 -19.63 -6.85
CA THR A 290 -20.30 -20.01 -6.92
C THR A 290 -19.40 -18.93 -6.32
N TRP A 291 -18.25 -19.31 -5.77
CA TRP A 291 -17.28 -18.34 -5.26
C TRP A 291 -16.74 -17.40 -6.36
N ASP A 292 -16.68 -17.88 -7.61
CA ASP A 292 -16.31 -17.03 -8.75
C ASP A 292 -17.33 -15.90 -8.96
N ASP A 293 -18.62 -16.17 -8.77
CA ASP A 293 -19.68 -15.16 -8.86
C ASP A 293 -19.59 -14.15 -7.70
N VAL A 294 -19.38 -14.65 -6.47
CA VAL A 294 -19.22 -13.81 -5.27
C VAL A 294 -18.03 -12.86 -5.43
N PHE A 295 -16.86 -13.37 -5.85
CA PHE A 295 -15.69 -12.52 -6.05
C PHE A 295 -15.87 -11.56 -7.22
N SER A 296 -16.57 -11.96 -8.28
CA SER A 296 -16.87 -11.07 -9.41
C SER A 296 -17.82 -9.94 -8.99
N ALA A 297 -18.78 -10.21 -8.11
CA ALA A 297 -19.62 -9.16 -7.52
C ALA A 297 -18.78 -8.26 -6.59
N TYR A 298 -17.92 -8.83 -5.75
CA TYR A 298 -17.05 -8.05 -4.88
C TYR A 298 -16.09 -7.13 -5.65
N VAL A 299 -15.55 -7.56 -6.80
CA VAL A 299 -14.79 -6.70 -7.73
C VAL A 299 -15.60 -5.46 -8.13
N LYS A 300 -16.88 -5.66 -8.52
CA LYS A 300 -17.77 -4.56 -8.94
C LYS A 300 -18.08 -3.59 -7.80
N LEU A 301 -18.34 -4.13 -6.61
CA LEU A 301 -18.72 -3.35 -5.43
C LEU A 301 -17.54 -2.57 -4.83
N SER A 302 -16.37 -3.21 -4.80
CA SER A 302 -15.18 -2.63 -4.16
C SER A 302 -14.37 -1.73 -5.09
N GLY A 303 -14.52 -1.88 -6.41
CA GLY A 303 -13.59 -1.32 -7.39
C GLY A 303 -12.19 -1.91 -7.33
N THR A 304 -11.95 -2.93 -6.50
CA THR A 304 -10.65 -3.60 -6.36
C THR A 304 -10.54 -4.80 -7.30
N LYS A 305 -9.31 -5.17 -7.64
CA LYS A 305 -9.01 -6.25 -8.58
C LYS A 305 -8.79 -7.57 -7.86
N LEU A 306 -9.29 -8.68 -8.41
CA LEU A 306 -8.99 -10.00 -7.85
C LEU A 306 -7.62 -10.49 -8.36
N ILE A 307 -6.73 -10.86 -7.44
CA ILE A 307 -5.48 -11.59 -7.74
C ILE A 307 -5.48 -12.91 -6.99
N GLY A 308 -5.28 -14.03 -7.70
CA GLY A 308 -4.97 -15.33 -7.11
C GLY A 308 -5.93 -15.72 -5.98
N ALA A 309 -7.03 -16.39 -6.30
CA ALA A 309 -7.92 -16.96 -5.31
C ALA A 309 -7.87 -18.49 -5.38
N PRO A 310 -7.43 -19.20 -4.33
CA PRO A 310 -7.84 -20.59 -4.17
C PRO A 310 -9.37 -20.59 -4.15
N LYS A 311 -10.00 -21.45 -4.98
CA LYS A 311 -11.47 -21.55 -5.03
C LYS A 311 -11.92 -22.33 -3.80
N PRO A 312 -12.58 -21.71 -2.80
CA PRO A 312 -13.08 -22.44 -1.65
C PRO A 312 -14.13 -23.46 -2.13
N LYS A 313 -14.23 -24.60 -1.44
CA LYS A 313 -15.22 -25.62 -1.78
C LYS A 313 -16.63 -25.18 -1.39
N GLY A 314 -17.62 -25.72 -2.10
CA GLY A 314 -19.05 -25.47 -1.86
C GLY A 314 -19.56 -24.16 -2.45
N ALA A 315 -20.80 -23.85 -2.13
CA ALA A 315 -21.47 -22.62 -2.54
C ALA A 315 -21.47 -21.58 -1.41
N PHE A 316 -21.77 -20.34 -1.79
CA PHE A 316 -21.99 -19.22 -0.88
C PHE A 316 -23.48 -18.83 -0.90
N THR A 317 -24.06 -18.74 0.29
CA THR A 317 -25.43 -18.29 0.49
C THR A 317 -25.45 -17.23 1.59
N PHE A 318 -26.01 -16.07 1.27
CA PHE A 318 -26.27 -15.01 2.23
C PHE A 318 -27.64 -14.40 1.92
N LYS A 319 -28.55 -14.49 2.89
CA LYS A 319 -29.89 -13.91 2.82
C LYS A 319 -29.97 -12.82 3.90
N PRO A 320 -30.13 -11.54 3.53
CA PRO A 320 -30.32 -10.49 4.52
C PRO A 320 -31.65 -10.71 5.27
N VAL A 321 -31.74 -10.19 6.49
CA VAL A 321 -32.95 -10.33 7.33
C VAL A 321 -34.14 -9.68 6.64
N LYS A 322 -33.91 -8.55 5.97
CA LYS A 322 -34.89 -7.88 5.12
C LYS A 322 -34.33 -7.79 3.68
N PRO A 323 -35.12 -8.12 2.64
CA PRO A 323 -34.64 -8.08 1.25
C PRO A 323 -34.05 -6.73 0.81
N GLU A 324 -34.56 -5.62 1.36
CA GLU A 324 -34.14 -4.25 1.08
C GLU A 324 -32.93 -3.79 1.89
N GLN A 325 -32.42 -4.61 2.81
CA GLN A 325 -31.27 -4.26 3.64
C GLN A 325 -30.02 -4.02 2.77
N ARG A 326 -29.33 -2.91 3.02
CA ARG A 326 -28.11 -2.52 2.31
C ARG A 326 -26.90 -2.45 3.22
N PHE A 327 -25.76 -2.82 2.68
CA PHE A 327 -24.52 -3.02 3.41
C PHE A 327 -23.40 -2.16 2.83
N THR A 328 -22.56 -1.61 3.71
CA THR A 328 -21.30 -0.98 3.33
C THR A 328 -20.32 -2.02 2.81
N LEU A 329 -19.29 -1.58 2.07
CA LEU A 329 -18.23 -2.48 1.61
C LEU A 329 -17.50 -3.18 2.77
N ALA A 330 -17.35 -2.51 3.92
CA ALA A 330 -16.79 -3.09 5.15
C ALA A 330 -17.67 -4.24 5.67
N GLU A 331 -18.99 -4.03 5.77
CA GLU A 331 -19.95 -5.06 6.19
C GLU A 331 -20.00 -6.24 5.21
N ILE A 332 -19.95 -5.98 3.90
CA ILE A 332 -19.88 -7.03 2.88
C ILE A 332 -18.61 -7.85 3.01
N THR A 333 -17.48 -7.20 3.29
CA THR A 333 -16.20 -7.89 3.53
C THR A 333 -16.30 -8.80 4.75
N ASP A 334 -16.93 -8.33 5.83
CA ASP A 334 -17.19 -9.14 7.02
C ASP A 334 -18.08 -10.34 6.73
N ILE A 335 -19.19 -10.15 6.00
CA ILE A 335 -20.10 -11.24 5.61
C ILE A 335 -19.35 -12.31 4.80
N ILE A 336 -18.52 -11.91 3.85
CA ILE A 336 -17.73 -12.85 3.03
C ILE A 336 -16.69 -13.57 3.90
N ASN A 337 -15.99 -12.85 4.77
CA ASN A 337 -14.97 -13.43 5.63
C ASN A 337 -15.52 -14.36 6.70
N ASP A 338 -16.69 -14.07 7.26
CA ASP A 338 -17.36 -14.94 8.23
C ASP A 338 -17.57 -16.34 7.62
N GLU A 339 -17.92 -16.42 6.33
CA GLU A 339 -18.11 -17.70 5.62
C GLU A 339 -16.81 -18.31 5.05
N LEU A 340 -15.84 -17.48 4.67
CA LEU A 340 -14.52 -17.97 4.25
C LEU A 340 -13.74 -18.59 5.42
N LEU A 341 -13.85 -18.02 6.63
CA LEU A 341 -13.14 -18.49 7.82
C LEU A 341 -13.58 -19.90 8.24
N THR A 342 -14.87 -20.24 8.10
CA THR A 342 -15.37 -21.61 8.33
C THR A 342 -14.74 -22.62 7.38
N ARG A 343 -14.34 -22.14 6.18
CA ARG A 343 -13.66 -22.90 5.13
C ARG A 343 -12.13 -22.77 5.17
N LYS A 344 -11.56 -22.21 6.24
CA LYS A 344 -10.11 -21.97 6.40
C LYS A 344 -9.51 -21.07 5.31
N HIS A 345 -10.28 -20.09 4.86
CA HIS A 345 -9.87 -19.06 3.92
C HIS A 345 -10.14 -17.67 4.50
N LEU A 346 -9.48 -16.65 3.96
CA LEU A 346 -9.70 -15.25 4.33
C LEU A 346 -9.51 -14.35 3.12
N LEU A 347 -10.42 -13.41 2.92
CA LEU A 347 -10.29 -12.31 1.96
C LEU A 347 -9.45 -11.20 2.59
N ILE A 348 -8.34 -10.85 1.94
CA ILE A 348 -7.49 -9.72 2.31
C ILE A 348 -7.67 -8.60 1.28
N ARG A 349 -8.36 -7.52 1.66
CA ARG A 349 -8.56 -6.34 0.82
C ARG A 349 -7.37 -5.39 0.96
N ARG A 350 -6.59 -5.25 -0.11
CA ARG A 350 -5.48 -4.28 -0.22
C ARG A 350 -5.97 -2.99 -0.89
N TYR A 351 -5.08 -2.05 -1.20
CA TYR A 351 -5.49 -0.74 -1.74
C TYR A 351 -6.19 -0.81 -3.09
N VAL A 352 -5.66 -1.58 -4.03
CA VAL A 352 -6.17 -1.67 -5.41
C VAL A 352 -6.59 -3.08 -5.81
N THR A 353 -6.32 -4.05 -4.96
CA THR A 353 -6.56 -5.47 -5.22
C THR A 353 -7.04 -6.16 -3.96
N PHE A 354 -7.66 -7.32 -4.09
CA PHE A 354 -7.83 -8.26 -3.00
C PHE A 354 -7.37 -9.65 -3.45
N CYS A 355 -7.04 -10.47 -2.47
CA CYS A 355 -6.76 -11.90 -2.67
C CYS A 355 -7.50 -12.72 -1.61
N VAL A 356 -7.60 -14.01 -1.86
CA VAL A 356 -8.08 -14.98 -0.87
C VAL A 356 -6.89 -15.85 -0.48
N VAL A 357 -6.68 -16.05 0.81
CA VAL A 357 -5.57 -16.84 1.33
C VAL A 357 -6.07 -17.96 2.22
N PRO A 358 -5.37 -19.10 2.28
CA PRO A 358 -5.67 -20.11 3.28
C PRO A 358 -5.22 -19.63 4.68
N THR A 359 -5.97 -20.00 5.72
CA THR A 359 -5.74 -19.54 7.11
C THR A 359 -5.05 -20.58 8.00
N ASN A 360 -4.67 -21.72 7.43
CA ASN A 360 -3.89 -22.75 8.12
C ASN A 360 -2.39 -22.40 8.18
N GLU A 361 -1.96 -21.38 7.46
CA GLU A 361 -0.60 -20.84 7.46
C GLU A 361 -0.58 -19.43 8.06
N LYS A 362 0.59 -19.00 8.53
CA LYS A 362 0.77 -17.61 8.98
C LYS A 362 0.55 -16.68 7.78
N ILE A 363 -0.30 -15.67 7.94
CA ILE A 363 -0.51 -14.65 6.92
C ILE A 363 0.79 -13.85 6.77
N ASP A 364 1.33 -13.83 5.56
CA ASP A 364 2.49 -13.02 5.23
C ASP A 364 2.16 -11.53 5.47
N SER A 365 3.00 -10.86 6.26
CA SER A 365 2.89 -9.44 6.57
C SER A 365 2.89 -8.54 5.33
N MET A 366 3.37 -9.01 4.17
CA MET A 366 3.28 -8.29 2.90
C MET A 366 1.86 -8.21 2.34
N LEU A 367 0.98 -9.14 2.72
CA LEU A 367 -0.39 -9.18 2.23
C LEU A 367 -1.29 -8.20 3.00
N ALA A 368 -1.01 -7.98 4.28
CA ALA A 368 -1.75 -7.05 5.13
C ALA A 368 -1.46 -5.59 4.73
N PRO A 369 -2.46 -4.81 4.29
CA PRO A 369 -2.27 -3.40 3.94
C PRO A 369 -1.95 -2.55 5.17
N ARG A 370 -1.13 -1.52 4.95
CA ARG A 370 -0.69 -0.57 5.96
C ARG A 370 -1.61 0.65 6.01
N ILE A 371 -2.47 0.74 7.00
CA ILE A 371 -3.47 1.81 7.05
C ILE A 371 -3.12 2.89 8.06
N ARG A 372 -3.69 4.08 7.88
CA ARG A 372 -3.72 5.12 8.91
C ARG A 372 -4.85 4.86 9.91
N ARG A 373 -4.78 5.54 11.05
CA ARG A 373 -5.77 5.43 12.14
C ARG A 373 -7.18 5.82 11.70
N ASP A 374 -7.32 6.85 10.90
CA ASP A 374 -8.60 7.34 10.38
C ASP A 374 -9.21 6.40 9.31
N GLU A 375 -8.39 5.68 8.55
CA GLU A 375 -8.83 4.65 7.60
C GLU A 375 -9.37 3.38 8.29
N LEU A 376 -9.09 3.19 9.59
CA LEU A 376 -9.55 2.02 10.35
C LEU A 376 -11.08 1.94 10.41
N LEU A 377 -11.75 3.11 10.37
CA LEU A 377 -13.21 3.21 10.34
C LEU A 377 -13.82 2.74 9.01
N ASP A 378 -13.03 2.69 7.94
CA ASP A 378 -13.49 2.25 6.62
C ASP A 378 -13.26 0.73 6.40
N ARG A 379 -12.77 0.04 7.44
CA ARG A 379 -12.43 -1.39 7.43
C ARG A 379 -13.49 -2.22 8.16
N GLY A 380 -13.88 -3.33 7.54
CA GLY A 380 -14.65 -4.40 8.17
C GLY A 380 -13.84 -5.02 9.30
N ARG A 381 -14.53 -5.50 10.34
CA ARG A 381 -13.91 -6.03 11.56
C ARG A 381 -12.94 -7.18 11.28
N THR A 382 -13.20 -7.95 10.22
CA THR A 382 -12.47 -9.16 9.82
C THR A 382 -11.28 -8.89 8.91
N GLU A 383 -11.10 -7.66 8.44
CA GLU A 383 -9.99 -7.31 7.55
C GLU A 383 -8.67 -7.29 8.32
N VAL A 384 -7.69 -8.08 7.88
CA VAL A 384 -6.33 -8.03 8.43
C VAL A 384 -5.61 -6.79 7.89
N VAL A 385 -5.14 -5.93 8.79
CA VAL A 385 -4.49 -4.65 8.48
C VAL A 385 -3.23 -4.47 9.33
N GLN A 386 -2.39 -3.52 8.96
CA GLN A 386 -1.24 -3.06 9.73
C GLN A 386 -1.36 -1.57 10.08
N MET A 387 -1.13 -1.20 11.34
CA MET A 387 -1.16 0.19 11.83
C MET A 387 0.03 0.48 12.75
N VAL A 388 0.55 1.72 12.76
CA VAL A 388 1.56 2.15 13.75
C VAL A 388 0.74 2.78 14.83
N VAL A 389 0.90 2.24 16.02
CA VAL A 389 0.31 2.81 17.22
C VAL A 389 1.43 3.50 17.96
N LEU A 390 1.29 4.81 18.14
CA LEU A 390 2.24 5.58 18.92
C LEU A 390 2.02 5.29 20.41
N VAL A 391 3.11 5.28 21.16
CA VAL A 391 3.11 5.15 22.61
C VAL A 391 3.85 6.36 23.17
N GLU A 392 3.12 7.22 23.86
CA GLU A 392 3.62 8.50 24.37
C GLU A 392 4.15 8.32 25.79
N GLY A 393 5.29 8.95 26.10
CA GLY A 393 5.87 8.95 27.45
C GLY A 393 6.41 7.63 27.99
N ALA A 394 6.21 6.50 27.29
CA ALA A 394 6.55 5.16 27.79
C ALA A 394 7.36 4.31 26.80
N ILE A 395 8.02 3.28 27.32
CA ILE A 395 8.69 2.26 26.51
C ILE A 395 7.62 1.32 25.95
N PRO A 396 7.51 1.14 24.62
CA PRO A 396 6.45 0.32 24.04
C PRO A 396 6.41 -1.12 24.54
N ALA A 397 7.56 -1.72 24.85
CA ALA A 397 7.64 -3.08 25.41
C ALA A 397 6.91 -3.17 26.77
N ASP A 398 7.16 -2.22 27.66
CA ASP A 398 6.52 -2.18 28.98
C ASP A 398 5.01 -2.00 28.87
N VAL A 399 4.55 -1.15 27.93
CA VAL A 399 3.12 -0.94 27.67
C VAL A 399 2.45 -2.20 27.11
N ILE A 400 3.15 -2.94 26.24
CA ILE A 400 2.65 -4.22 25.70
C ILE A 400 2.42 -5.22 26.84
N ASP A 401 3.38 -5.33 27.76
CA ASP A 401 3.33 -6.24 28.90
C ASP A 401 2.27 -5.80 29.93
N GLU A 402 2.27 -4.52 30.33
CA GLU A 402 1.35 -3.95 31.32
C GLU A 402 -0.12 -4.11 30.87
N LEU A 403 -0.42 -3.75 29.62
CA LEU A 403 -1.78 -3.82 29.08
C LEU A 403 -2.15 -5.22 28.56
N GLN A 404 -1.20 -6.17 28.60
CA GLN A 404 -1.32 -7.54 28.10
C GLN A 404 -1.82 -7.58 26.65
N LEU A 405 -1.25 -6.73 25.79
CA LEU A 405 -1.76 -6.52 24.43
C LEU A 405 -1.69 -7.79 23.57
N GLU A 406 -0.73 -8.66 23.84
CA GLU A 406 -0.60 -9.96 23.14
C GLU A 406 -1.83 -10.85 23.31
N LYS A 407 -2.54 -10.76 24.46
CA LYS A 407 -3.76 -11.54 24.72
C LYS A 407 -4.97 -11.08 23.91
N LEU A 408 -4.87 -9.94 23.23
CA LEU A 408 -5.93 -9.36 22.42
C LEU A 408 -5.77 -9.70 20.93
N LEU A 409 -4.66 -10.34 20.56
CA LEU A 409 -4.37 -10.69 19.19
C LEU A 409 -5.21 -11.87 18.71
N SER A 410 -5.66 -11.80 17.46
CA SER A 410 -6.18 -12.97 16.76
C SER A 410 -5.04 -13.92 16.37
N PRO A 411 -5.32 -15.12 15.84
CA PRO A 411 -4.29 -15.96 15.22
C PRO A 411 -3.49 -15.31 14.08
N PHE A 412 -3.97 -14.19 13.53
CA PHE A 412 -3.31 -13.41 12.48
C PHE A 412 -2.54 -12.19 13.02
N GLY A 413 -2.59 -12.00 14.34
CA GLY A 413 -2.04 -10.85 15.02
C GLY A 413 -0.54 -10.91 15.22
N ARG A 414 0.11 -9.74 15.18
CA ARG A 414 1.53 -9.55 15.50
C ARG A 414 1.75 -8.13 16.03
N ILE A 415 2.52 -8.02 17.10
CA ILE A 415 3.02 -6.73 17.61
C ILE A 415 4.54 -6.69 17.43
N ILE A 416 5.04 -5.57 16.94
CA ILE A 416 6.48 -5.29 16.85
C ILE A 416 6.72 -3.97 17.58
N PRO A 417 7.32 -3.97 18.78
CA PRO A 417 7.71 -2.72 19.44
C PRO A 417 8.77 -2.00 18.61
N LEU A 418 8.71 -0.66 18.59
CA LEU A 418 9.70 0.24 18.02
C LEU A 418 10.29 1.11 19.13
N ARG A 419 11.55 0.89 19.50
CA ARG A 419 12.22 1.69 20.54
C ARG A 419 12.08 3.19 20.27
N GLY A 420 11.50 3.92 21.22
CA GLY A 420 11.42 5.39 21.22
C GLY A 420 10.23 6.05 20.51
N ALA A 421 9.30 5.29 19.91
CA ALA A 421 8.20 5.89 19.13
C ALA A 421 6.83 5.22 19.26
N GLY A 422 6.75 3.88 19.31
CA GLY A 422 5.47 3.17 19.30
C GLY A 422 5.61 1.70 18.95
N MET A 423 4.59 1.12 18.32
CA MET A 423 4.57 -0.27 17.89
C MET A 423 3.91 -0.43 16.52
N ILE A 424 4.30 -1.46 15.78
CA ILE A 424 3.61 -1.91 14.58
C ILE A 424 2.68 -3.03 14.99
N LEU A 425 1.39 -2.79 14.78
CA LEU A 425 0.32 -3.73 15.08
C LEU A 425 -0.26 -4.24 13.77
N GLN A 426 -0.16 -5.55 13.56
CA GLN A 426 -0.89 -6.26 12.53
C GLN A 426 -1.97 -7.09 13.20
N ASP A 427 -3.24 -6.94 12.81
CA ASP A 427 -4.31 -7.87 13.18
C ASP A 427 -5.57 -7.59 12.34
N MET A 428 -6.64 -8.35 12.58
CA MET A 428 -8.00 -7.97 12.19
C MET A 428 -8.34 -6.57 12.70
N ALA A 429 -8.96 -5.74 11.88
CA ALA A 429 -9.28 -4.35 12.18
C ALA A 429 -10.08 -4.21 13.48
N GLY A 430 -10.99 -5.14 13.78
CA GLY A 430 -11.74 -5.15 15.03
C GLY A 430 -10.86 -5.30 16.28
N ASN A 431 -9.75 -6.04 16.19
CA ASN A 431 -8.77 -6.16 17.27
C ASN A 431 -7.86 -4.95 17.35
N VAL A 432 -7.45 -4.41 16.21
CA VAL A 432 -6.69 -3.15 16.13
C VAL A 432 -7.44 -2.01 16.82
N VAL A 433 -8.76 -1.89 16.61
CA VAL A 433 -9.61 -0.92 17.32
C VAL A 433 -9.57 -1.12 18.84
N LYS A 434 -9.69 -2.36 19.32
CA LYS A 434 -9.66 -2.68 20.76
C LYS A 434 -8.32 -2.33 21.40
N ILE A 435 -7.22 -2.68 20.73
CA ILE A 435 -5.87 -2.39 21.22
C ILE A 435 -5.61 -0.88 21.22
N GLN A 436 -6.00 -0.17 20.15
CA GLN A 436 -5.88 1.28 20.07
C GLN A 436 -6.63 1.96 21.22
N LYS A 437 -7.87 1.53 21.49
CA LYS A 437 -8.67 2.08 22.60
C LYS A 437 -7.97 1.91 23.95
N LYS A 438 -7.40 0.73 24.24
CA LYS A 438 -6.63 0.49 25.47
C LYS A 438 -5.41 1.40 25.61
N ILE A 439 -4.73 1.68 24.51
CA ILE A 439 -3.56 2.57 24.49
C ILE A 439 -4.00 4.02 24.68
N ASP A 440 -5.10 4.45 24.06
CA ASP A 440 -5.66 5.79 24.28
C ASP A 440 -6.08 5.98 25.75
N GLU A 441 -6.72 4.96 26.34
CA GLU A 441 -7.08 4.95 27.76
C GLU A 441 -5.83 5.00 28.66
N TYR A 442 -4.75 4.31 28.29
CA TYR A 442 -3.48 4.36 29.00
C TYR A 442 -2.88 5.78 28.96
N HIS A 443 -2.83 6.42 27.80
CA HIS A 443 -2.34 7.80 27.67
C HIS A 443 -3.19 8.80 28.46
N SER A 444 -4.50 8.59 28.55
CA SER A 444 -5.39 9.49 29.32
C SER A 444 -5.21 9.43 30.84
N ARG A 445 -4.49 8.42 31.35
CA ARG A 445 -4.24 8.22 32.80
C ARG A 445 -2.88 8.73 33.25
N GLN A 446 -1.98 9.00 32.30
CA GLN A 446 -0.68 9.64 32.51
C GLN A 446 -0.86 11.15 32.43
#